data_AF-A0A193SPU0-F1
#
_entry.id   AF-A0A193SPU0-F1
#
_cell.length_a   1.000
_cell.length_b   1.000
_cell.length_c   1.000
_cell.angle_alpha   90.00
_cell.angle_beta   90.00
_cell.angle_gamma   90.00
#
_symmetry.space_group_name_H-M   'P 1'
#
loop_
_entity.id
_entity.type
_entity.pdbx_description
1 polymer ?
#
loop_
_entity_poly.entity_id
_entity_poly.type
_entity_poly.pdbx_seq_one_letter_code
_entity_poly.pdbx_strand_id
1 'polypeptide(L)'
;MNSFFRWRNISKLPPYPSPDEINPLFHRRATKYSSAYIPNFDTDGLSPTRLLKLSQEGCIRCRDSSGKVQIDCKSRREKHQIRLTNKQSSFSAIDHFYQQSMEVDFDASAVPVPLYLVNKNTIKPLPKNVLIFLLASYNNTSCKELCSAGASLFCSLVDTRPNYLKLRAFEKLTLWSVLIAGKSPADLDASDAESFYQYCLSPPAQWARTRIYSRSCSLWRPYLILRPGKDNNVPRAGMIVSWCNSCYIDLVQAGVLRSNPFGRLNNYIN
;
A
#
# COMPACT_ATOMS: atom_id res chain seq x y z
N MET A 1 -7.19 -3.82 28.95
CA MET A 1 -8.34 -3.23 29.67
C MET A 1 -8.19 -3.30 31.19
N ASN A 2 -7.78 -4.41 31.81
CA ASN A 2 -7.64 -4.50 33.28
C ASN A 2 -6.74 -3.43 33.93
N SER A 3 -5.66 -3.04 33.26
CA SER A 3 -4.75 -1.98 33.76
C SER A 3 -5.41 -0.60 33.86
N PHE A 4 -6.42 -0.32 33.04
CA PHE A 4 -7.15 0.96 33.02
C PHE A 4 -8.04 1.12 34.26
N PHE A 5 -8.87 0.12 34.55
CA PHE A 5 -9.73 0.14 35.74
C PHE A 5 -8.89 0.11 37.03
N ARG A 6 -7.77 -0.62 37.02
CA ARG A 6 -6.85 -0.66 38.17
C ARG A 6 -6.21 0.69 38.45
N TRP A 7 -5.76 1.42 37.42
CA TRP A 7 -5.21 2.77 37.61
C TRP A 7 -6.26 3.77 38.08
N ARG A 8 -7.47 3.79 37.49
CA ARG A 8 -8.54 4.71 37.94
C ARG A 8 -8.94 4.43 39.38
N ASN A 9 -8.96 3.16 39.78
CA ASN A 9 -9.20 2.79 41.18
C ASN A 9 -8.08 3.32 42.12
N ILE A 10 -6.81 3.17 41.76
CA ILE A 10 -5.68 3.72 42.53
C ILE A 10 -5.76 5.25 42.63
N SER A 11 -6.11 5.92 41.52
CA SER A 11 -6.26 7.37 41.44
C SER A 11 -7.59 7.89 42.01
N LYS A 12 -8.43 7.01 42.60
CA LYS A 12 -9.77 7.34 43.13
C LYS A 12 -10.70 8.03 42.12
N LEU A 13 -10.56 7.67 40.84
CA LEU A 13 -11.41 8.15 39.76
C LEU A 13 -12.51 7.12 39.45
N PRO A 14 -13.70 7.56 39.02
CA PRO A 14 -14.79 6.65 38.65
C PRO A 14 -14.34 5.74 37.50
N PRO A 15 -14.79 4.47 37.42
CA PRO A 15 -14.25 3.48 36.48
C PRO A 15 -14.35 3.90 35.01
N TYR A 16 -15.31 4.77 34.67
CA TYR A 16 -15.45 5.39 33.36
C TYR A 16 -15.27 6.91 33.47
N PRO A 17 -14.63 7.57 32.48
CA PRO A 17 -14.47 9.02 32.48
C PRO A 17 -15.81 9.73 32.23
N SER A 18 -16.06 10.82 32.95
CA SER A 18 -17.24 11.66 32.71
C SER A 18 -16.94 12.68 31.60
N PRO A 19 -17.97 13.16 30.88
CA PRO A 19 -17.80 14.21 29.85
C PRO A 19 -17.23 15.52 30.42
N ASP A 20 -17.44 15.75 31.71
CA ASP A 20 -17.08 16.98 32.43
C ASP A 20 -15.67 16.93 33.05
N GLU A 21 -14.94 15.82 32.87
CA GLU A 21 -13.57 15.65 33.36
C GLU A 21 -12.63 16.59 32.59
N ILE A 22 -12.09 17.63 33.26
CA ILE A 22 -11.21 18.63 32.63
C ILE A 22 -9.95 17.93 32.07
N ASN A 23 -9.75 18.03 30.75
CA ASN A 23 -8.73 17.28 29.99
C ASN A 23 -8.85 15.76 30.20
N PRO A 24 -9.86 15.09 29.61
CA PRO A 24 -9.93 13.64 29.69
C PRO A 24 -8.70 13.09 28.96
N LEU A 25 -7.73 12.57 29.72
CA LEU A 25 -6.44 12.07 29.21
C LEU A 25 -6.60 11.05 28.07
N PHE A 26 -7.80 10.50 27.87
CA PHE A 26 -8.06 9.42 26.93
C PHE A 26 -9.37 9.61 26.15
N HIS A 27 -9.28 10.19 24.95
CA HIS A 27 -10.36 10.21 23.95
C HIS A 27 -10.57 8.81 23.32
N ARG A 28 -11.65 8.56 22.56
CA ARG A 28 -11.98 7.23 21.97
C ARG A 28 -10.82 6.53 21.25
N ARG A 29 -9.84 7.28 20.71
CA ARG A 29 -8.59 6.78 20.10
C ARG A 29 -7.63 6.10 21.08
N ALA A 30 -7.63 6.48 22.35
CA ALA A 30 -6.79 5.90 23.40
C ALA A 30 -7.06 4.43 23.68
N THR A 31 -8.26 3.94 23.34
CA THR A 31 -8.58 2.51 23.46
C THR A 31 -7.68 1.62 22.59
N LYS A 32 -7.17 2.16 21.47
CA LYS A 32 -6.24 1.46 20.55
C LYS A 32 -4.77 1.78 20.79
N TYR A 33 -4.47 2.91 21.43
CA TYR A 33 -3.10 3.44 21.58
C TYR A 33 -2.82 3.94 23.00
N SER A 34 -3.19 3.14 24.01
CA SER A 34 -3.15 3.56 25.43
C SER A 34 -1.77 4.02 25.91
N SER A 35 -0.68 3.50 25.32
CA SER A 35 0.69 3.87 25.68
C SER A 35 1.13 5.27 25.23
N ALA A 36 0.48 5.83 24.21
CA ALA A 36 0.83 7.14 23.65
C ALA A 36 0.28 8.33 24.47
N TYR A 37 -0.65 8.04 25.39
CA TYR A 37 -1.38 9.03 26.18
C TYR A 37 -1.07 8.94 27.68
N ILE A 38 -0.03 8.17 28.05
CA ILE A 38 0.45 8.17 29.42
C ILE A 38 1.24 9.47 29.61
N PRO A 39 0.89 10.31 30.61
CA PRO A 39 1.64 11.52 30.87
C PRO A 39 3.12 11.21 31.07
N ASN A 40 4.00 12.09 30.58
CA ASN A 40 5.41 12.05 30.95
C ASN A 40 5.47 12.35 32.45
N PHE A 41 5.74 11.34 33.26
CA PHE A 41 6.03 11.53 34.66
C PHE A 41 7.46 12.08 34.73
N ASP A 42 7.59 13.38 35.03
CA ASP A 42 8.87 14.01 35.41
C ASP A 42 9.26 13.58 36.82
N THR A 43 9.43 12.27 37.01
CA THR A 43 10.07 11.72 38.20
C THR A 43 11.24 10.85 37.73
N ASP A 44 12.44 11.38 37.95
CA ASP A 44 13.75 10.71 37.81
C ASP A 44 14.06 10.04 36.47
N GLY A 45 13.57 10.61 35.36
CA GLY A 45 13.99 10.20 34.00
C GLY A 45 13.52 8.81 33.57
N LEU A 46 12.51 8.24 34.22
CA LEU A 46 11.94 6.96 33.86
C LEU A 46 10.76 7.13 32.89
N SER A 47 10.93 6.69 31.65
CA SER A 47 9.86 6.78 30.64
C SER A 47 8.62 5.98 31.06
N PRO A 48 7.41 6.39 30.63
CA PRO A 48 6.15 5.69 30.93
C PRO A 48 6.17 4.18 30.63
N THR A 49 6.89 3.78 29.58
CA THR A 49 7.08 2.37 29.19
C THR A 49 7.91 1.60 30.23
N ARG A 50 8.87 2.27 30.87
CA ARG A 50 9.76 1.69 31.89
C ARG A 50 9.02 1.52 33.22
N LEU A 51 8.17 2.47 33.59
CA LEU A 51 7.25 2.36 34.75
C LEU A 51 6.27 1.19 34.58
N LEU A 52 5.67 1.04 33.40
CA LEU A 52 4.79 -0.09 33.10
C LEU A 52 5.51 -1.44 33.21
N LYS A 53 6.75 -1.55 32.71
CA LYS A 53 7.56 -2.77 32.88
C LYS A 53 7.85 -3.06 34.35
N LEU A 54 8.28 -2.06 35.12
CA LEU A 54 8.54 -2.22 36.56
C LEU A 54 7.28 -2.67 37.32
N SER A 55 6.09 -2.18 36.93
CA SER A 55 4.82 -2.61 37.51
C SER A 55 4.43 -4.06 37.16
N GLN A 56 4.89 -4.56 36.02
CA GLN A 56 4.68 -5.94 35.58
C GLN A 56 5.72 -6.91 36.15
N GLU A 57 6.91 -6.41 36.45
CA GLU A 57 8.00 -7.20 37.03
C GLU A 57 7.85 -7.45 38.54
N GLY A 58 6.86 -6.80 39.18
CA GLY A 58 6.55 -6.97 40.60
C GLY A 58 7.55 -6.28 41.54
N CYS A 59 7.20 -6.19 42.82
CA CYS A 59 8.07 -5.62 43.85
C CYS A 59 9.40 -6.40 43.92
N ILE A 60 10.54 -5.71 43.83
CA ILE A 60 11.89 -6.30 43.92
C ILE A 60 12.07 -7.13 45.20
N ARG A 61 11.37 -6.78 46.30
CA ARG A 61 11.41 -7.51 47.58
C ARG A 61 10.53 -8.77 47.63
N CYS A 62 9.57 -8.91 46.71
CA CYS A 62 8.60 -10.02 46.66
C CYS A 62 8.88 -10.98 45.49
N ARG A 63 10.00 -10.79 44.77
CA ARG A 63 10.35 -11.58 43.60
C ARG A 63 10.97 -12.90 44.09
N ASP A 64 10.21 -13.99 44.02
CA ASP A 64 10.77 -15.32 44.20
C ASP A 64 11.97 -15.50 43.26
N SER A 65 13.10 -15.92 43.83
CA SER A 65 14.39 -16.07 43.15
C SER A 65 14.41 -17.18 42.07
N SER A 66 13.29 -17.87 41.84
CA SER A 66 13.18 -19.04 40.97
C SER A 66 12.76 -18.73 39.53
N GLY A 67 12.50 -17.47 39.17
CA GLY A 67 12.00 -17.10 37.85
C GLY A 67 12.80 -16.02 37.15
N LYS A 68 14.10 -16.22 36.90
CA LYS A 68 14.82 -15.40 35.90
C LYS A 68 14.26 -15.72 34.52
N VAL A 69 13.16 -15.07 34.14
CA VAL A 69 12.81 -14.92 32.73
C VAL A 69 13.95 -14.12 32.13
N GLN A 70 14.91 -14.80 31.50
CA GLN A 70 15.89 -14.18 30.62
C GLN A 70 15.12 -13.58 29.46
N ILE A 71 14.61 -12.37 29.64
CA ILE A 71 14.17 -11.54 28.55
C ILE A 71 15.46 -11.18 27.81
N ASP A 72 15.73 -11.91 26.74
CA ASP A 72 16.91 -11.75 25.91
C ASP A 72 16.91 -10.36 25.26
N CYS A 73 17.50 -9.40 26.00
CA CYS A 73 17.64 -8.02 25.58
C CYS A 73 18.60 -7.87 24.40
N LYS A 74 19.51 -8.84 24.19
CA LYS A 74 20.41 -8.86 23.03
C LYS A 74 19.61 -9.11 21.76
N SER A 75 18.74 -10.13 21.71
CA SER A 75 17.92 -10.35 20.51
C SER A 75 16.89 -9.25 20.24
N ARG A 76 16.42 -8.51 21.25
CA ARG A 76 15.54 -7.35 21.03
C ARG A 76 16.25 -6.16 20.40
N ARG A 77 17.46 -5.83 20.87
CA ARG A 77 18.27 -4.75 20.29
C ARG A 77 18.68 -5.09 18.86
N GLU A 78 19.08 -6.33 18.63
CA GLU A 78 19.42 -6.85 17.31
C GLU A 78 18.22 -6.82 16.36
N LYS A 79 17.05 -7.31 16.78
CA LYS A 79 15.79 -7.19 16.01
C LYS A 79 15.42 -5.73 15.73
N HIS A 80 15.65 -4.82 16.67
CA HIS A 80 15.40 -3.40 16.47
C HIS A 80 16.37 -2.78 15.46
N GLN A 81 17.67 -3.10 15.55
CA GLN A 81 18.67 -2.67 14.60
C GLN A 81 18.37 -3.21 13.20
N ILE A 82 18.06 -4.50 13.05
CA ILE A 82 17.64 -5.10 11.77
C ILE A 82 16.43 -4.36 11.19
N ARG A 83 15.44 -4.00 12.02
CA ARG A 83 14.28 -3.21 11.55
C ARG A 83 14.69 -1.81 11.07
N LEU A 84 15.59 -1.14 11.79
CA LEU A 84 16.08 0.18 11.41
C LEU A 84 16.88 0.13 10.11
N THR A 85 17.80 -0.84 9.99
CA THR A 85 18.61 -1.03 8.77
C THR A 85 17.73 -1.37 7.59
N ASN A 86 16.76 -2.29 7.75
CA ASN A 86 15.81 -2.63 6.69
C ASN A 86 14.98 -1.42 6.26
N LYS A 87 14.56 -0.58 7.22
CA LYS A 87 13.81 0.64 6.92
C LYS A 87 14.68 1.65 6.16
N GLN A 88 15.95 1.82 6.56
CA GLN A 88 16.90 2.67 5.84
C GLN A 88 17.17 2.17 4.42
N SER A 89 17.35 0.87 4.22
CA SER A 89 17.53 0.30 2.88
C SER A 89 16.29 0.47 2.01
N SER A 90 15.08 0.30 2.58
CA SER A 90 13.83 0.57 1.86
C SER A 90 13.71 2.03 1.43
N PHE A 91 14.03 2.98 2.31
CA PHE A 91 14.04 4.40 1.95
C PHE A 91 15.07 4.70 0.85
N SER A 92 16.29 4.17 0.98
CA SER A 92 17.31 4.36 -0.06
C SER A 92 16.89 3.77 -1.40
N ALA A 93 16.23 2.61 -1.41
CA ALA A 93 15.73 2.00 -2.64
C ALA A 93 14.60 2.82 -3.27
N ILE A 94 13.63 3.30 -2.48
CA ILE A 94 12.55 4.18 -2.96
C ILE A 94 13.12 5.47 -3.55
N ASP A 95 14.14 6.03 -2.92
CA ASP A 95 14.82 7.25 -3.39
C ASP A 95 15.50 7.01 -4.72
N HIS A 96 16.21 5.89 -4.85
CA HIS A 96 16.81 5.46 -6.10
C HIS A 96 15.77 5.29 -7.21
N PHE A 97 14.66 4.58 -6.94
CA PHE A 97 13.57 4.43 -7.90
C PHE A 97 12.96 5.76 -8.32
N TYR A 98 12.80 6.70 -7.38
CA TYR A 98 12.26 8.02 -7.67
C TYR A 98 13.19 8.81 -8.58
N GLN A 99 14.50 8.86 -8.29
CA GLN A 99 15.47 9.55 -9.14
C GLN A 99 15.51 8.94 -10.54
N GLN A 100 15.62 7.61 -10.63
CA GLN A 100 15.61 6.92 -11.91
C GLN A 100 14.33 7.20 -12.70
N SER A 101 13.16 7.28 -12.06
CA SER A 101 11.91 7.62 -12.73
C SER A 101 11.86 9.03 -13.31
N MET A 102 12.71 9.96 -12.83
CA MET A 102 12.81 11.32 -13.35
C MET A 102 13.72 11.41 -14.59
N GLU A 103 14.64 10.45 -14.74
CA GLU A 103 15.61 10.39 -15.85
C GLU A 103 15.09 9.56 -17.04
N VAL A 104 14.15 8.64 -16.78
CA VAL A 104 13.58 7.78 -17.83
C VAL A 104 12.54 8.55 -18.64
N ASP A 105 12.88 8.84 -19.90
CA ASP A 105 11.90 9.25 -20.91
C ASP A 105 11.09 8.04 -21.35
N PHE A 106 9.92 7.86 -20.75
CA PHE A 106 8.97 6.84 -21.21
C PHE A 106 8.43 7.23 -22.58
N ASP A 107 8.32 6.24 -23.48
CA ASP A 107 7.70 6.45 -24.79
C ASP A 107 6.30 7.04 -24.60
N ALA A 108 6.15 8.24 -25.12
CA ALA A 108 4.93 9.01 -24.97
C ALA A 108 3.89 8.56 -26.02
N SER A 109 4.26 7.84 -27.08
CA SER A 109 3.41 7.59 -28.25
C SER A 109 2.06 6.93 -27.95
N ALA A 110 1.99 6.08 -26.93
CA ALA A 110 0.79 5.30 -26.60
C ALA A 110 -0.28 6.11 -25.86
N VAL A 111 -1.52 6.07 -26.37
CA VAL A 111 -2.67 6.73 -25.73
C VAL A 111 -3.49 5.71 -24.93
N PRO A 112 -3.60 5.86 -23.60
CA PRO A 112 -4.33 4.90 -22.78
C PRO A 112 -5.84 5.03 -22.99
N VAL A 113 -6.51 3.88 -23.01
CA VAL A 113 -7.96 3.75 -23.16
C VAL A 113 -8.58 3.08 -21.93
N PRO A 114 -9.81 3.46 -21.54
CA PRO A 114 -10.47 2.84 -20.40
C PRO A 114 -10.95 1.42 -20.74
N LEU A 115 -10.63 0.44 -19.89
CA LEU A 115 -11.02 -0.96 -20.03
C LEU A 115 -12.34 -1.31 -19.33
N TYR A 116 -12.95 -0.34 -18.66
CA TYR A 116 -14.28 -0.50 -18.08
C TYR A 116 -14.99 0.84 -17.98
N LEU A 117 -16.31 0.81 -17.89
CA LEU A 117 -17.13 2.00 -17.65
C LEU A 117 -17.72 1.95 -16.25
N VAL A 118 -17.97 3.13 -15.70
CA VAL A 118 -18.66 3.30 -14.42
C VAL A 118 -20.00 3.95 -14.73
N ASN A 119 -21.10 3.30 -14.35
CA ASN A 119 -22.46 3.83 -14.52
C ASN A 119 -23.20 3.72 -13.18
N LYS A 120 -23.70 4.84 -12.65
CA LYS A 120 -24.44 4.88 -11.36
C LYS A 120 -23.73 4.11 -10.23
N ASN A 121 -22.41 4.28 -10.10
CA ASN A 121 -21.54 3.57 -9.15
C ASN A 121 -21.44 2.05 -9.33
N THR A 122 -22.03 1.49 -10.39
CA THR A 122 -21.83 0.10 -10.80
C THR A 122 -20.74 0.02 -11.85
N ILE A 123 -19.80 -0.91 -11.64
CA ILE A 123 -18.76 -1.25 -12.61
C ILE A 123 -19.41 -2.16 -13.65
N LYS A 124 -19.41 -1.73 -14.91
CA LYS A 124 -19.80 -2.59 -16.03
C LYS A 124 -18.54 -2.95 -16.82
N PRO A 125 -18.08 -4.22 -16.78
CA PRO A 125 -16.99 -4.64 -17.66
C PRO A 125 -17.41 -4.45 -19.12
N LEU A 126 -16.46 -4.02 -19.94
CA LEU A 126 -16.65 -4.02 -21.38
C LEU A 126 -16.52 -5.45 -21.91
N PRO A 127 -17.26 -5.82 -22.96
CA PRO A 127 -17.07 -7.11 -23.62
C PRO A 127 -15.63 -7.28 -24.08
N LYS A 128 -15.08 -8.50 -23.98
CA LYS A 128 -13.69 -8.81 -24.35
C LYS A 128 -13.31 -8.30 -25.75
N ASN A 129 -14.19 -8.49 -26.74
CA ASN A 129 -13.94 -8.03 -28.11
C ASN A 129 -13.81 -6.50 -28.21
N VAL A 130 -14.57 -5.75 -27.39
CA VAL A 130 -14.47 -4.30 -27.32
C VAL A 130 -13.13 -3.89 -26.69
N LEU A 131 -12.66 -4.60 -25.66
CA LEU A 131 -11.35 -4.35 -25.07
C LEU A 131 -10.22 -4.56 -26.07
N ILE A 132 -10.27 -5.66 -26.82
CA ILE A 132 -9.27 -5.97 -27.86
C ILE A 132 -9.25 -4.86 -28.91
N PHE A 133 -10.44 -4.45 -29.37
CA PHE A 133 -10.57 -3.34 -30.32
C PHE A 133 -9.97 -2.04 -29.76
N LEU A 134 -10.33 -1.65 -28.54
CA LEU A 134 -9.82 -0.42 -27.92
C LEU A 134 -8.29 -0.45 -27.75
N LEU A 135 -7.72 -1.59 -27.33
CA LEU A 135 -6.27 -1.74 -27.17
C LEU A 135 -5.54 -1.64 -28.51
N ALA A 136 -6.07 -2.28 -29.56
CA ALA A 136 -5.46 -2.31 -30.89
C ALA A 136 -5.63 -0.99 -31.68
N SER A 137 -6.81 -0.37 -31.64
CA SER A 137 -7.12 0.80 -32.48
C SER A 137 -6.40 2.07 -32.04
N TYR A 138 -6.03 2.18 -30.77
CA TYR A 138 -5.33 3.35 -30.25
C TYR A 138 -3.81 3.20 -30.23
N ASN A 139 -3.29 2.02 -30.59
CA ASN A 139 -1.86 1.71 -30.52
C ASN A 139 -1.48 0.78 -31.69
N ASN A 140 -1.11 1.40 -32.82
CA ASN A 140 -0.82 0.69 -34.08
C ASN A 140 0.37 -0.28 -33.99
N THR A 141 1.22 -0.13 -32.98
CA THR A 141 2.39 -0.98 -32.72
C THR A 141 2.04 -2.27 -31.96
N SER A 142 0.88 -2.33 -31.29
CA SER A 142 0.50 -3.47 -30.47
C SER A 142 -0.03 -4.63 -31.33
N CYS A 143 0.58 -5.82 -31.21
CA CYS A 143 0.08 -7.03 -31.87
C CYS A 143 -1.29 -7.45 -31.31
N LYS A 144 -2.20 -7.91 -32.19
CA LYS A 144 -3.55 -8.39 -31.83
C LYS A 144 -3.54 -9.48 -30.77
N GLU A 145 -2.54 -10.36 -30.79
CA GLU A 145 -2.38 -11.44 -29.81
C GLU A 145 -2.11 -10.89 -28.40
N LEU A 146 -1.25 -9.88 -28.28
CA LEU A 146 -0.97 -9.20 -27.01
C LEU A 146 -2.22 -8.49 -26.47
N CYS A 147 -2.95 -7.77 -27.33
CA CYS A 147 -4.21 -7.13 -26.97
C CYS A 147 -5.25 -8.15 -26.49
N SER A 148 -5.32 -9.32 -27.14
CA SER A 148 -6.18 -10.44 -26.74
C SER A 148 -5.78 -11.03 -25.39
N ALA A 149 -4.49 -11.25 -25.16
CA ALA A 149 -3.98 -11.77 -23.90
C ALA A 149 -4.25 -10.81 -22.73
N GLY A 150 -3.96 -9.51 -22.91
CA GLY A 150 -4.23 -8.48 -21.92
C GLY A 150 -5.72 -8.33 -21.60
N ALA A 151 -6.59 -8.30 -22.62
CA ALA A 151 -8.03 -8.27 -22.44
C ALA A 151 -8.56 -9.52 -21.72
N SER A 152 -8.03 -10.70 -22.05
CA SER A 152 -8.42 -11.97 -21.42
C SER A 152 -8.13 -11.94 -19.92
N LEU A 153 -6.91 -11.58 -19.52
CA LEU A 153 -6.53 -11.56 -18.12
C LEU A 153 -7.30 -10.49 -17.34
N PHE A 154 -7.54 -9.32 -17.95
CA PHE A 154 -8.36 -8.28 -17.34
C PHE A 154 -9.79 -8.78 -17.06
N CYS A 155 -10.42 -9.48 -18.02
CA CYS A 155 -11.72 -10.10 -17.81
C CYS A 155 -11.68 -11.15 -16.70
N SER A 156 -10.67 -12.03 -16.67
CA SER A 156 -10.50 -13.02 -15.60
C SER A 156 -10.39 -12.37 -14.22
N LEU A 157 -9.71 -11.22 -14.10
CA LEU A 157 -9.70 -10.47 -12.86
C LEU A 157 -11.10 -9.94 -12.54
N VAL A 158 -11.84 -9.36 -13.50
CA VAL A 158 -13.20 -8.86 -13.22
C VAL A 158 -14.10 -9.97 -12.68
N ASP A 159 -13.95 -11.19 -13.18
CA ASP A 159 -14.71 -12.36 -12.73
C ASP A 159 -14.45 -12.70 -11.25
N THR A 160 -13.28 -12.35 -10.70
CA THR A 160 -12.99 -12.48 -9.25
C THR A 160 -13.66 -11.41 -8.39
N ARG A 161 -14.41 -10.48 -9.01
CA ARG A 161 -15.15 -9.37 -8.38
C ARG A 161 -14.26 -8.50 -7.48
N PRO A 162 -13.17 -7.93 -8.02
CA PRO A 162 -12.27 -7.06 -7.28
C PRO A 162 -13.00 -5.81 -6.82
N ASN A 163 -12.55 -5.23 -5.70
CA ASN A 163 -12.98 -3.89 -5.33
C ASN A 163 -12.49 -2.85 -6.38
N TYR A 164 -13.08 -1.65 -6.34
CA TYR A 164 -12.80 -0.62 -7.33
C TYR A 164 -11.32 -0.17 -7.36
N LEU A 165 -10.60 -0.26 -6.24
CA LEU A 165 -9.20 0.14 -6.14
C LEU A 165 -8.29 -0.88 -6.83
N LYS A 166 -8.52 -2.17 -6.57
CA LYS A 166 -7.88 -3.30 -7.23
C LYS A 166 -8.10 -3.23 -8.74
N LEU A 167 -9.34 -3.04 -9.18
CA LEU A 167 -9.66 -2.94 -10.60
C LEU A 167 -8.96 -1.75 -11.28
N ARG A 168 -8.99 -0.57 -10.65
CA ARG A 168 -8.32 0.63 -11.19
C ARG A 168 -6.79 0.49 -11.23
N ALA A 169 -6.20 -0.19 -10.25
CA ALA A 169 -4.77 -0.45 -10.24
C ALA A 169 -4.39 -1.44 -11.35
N PHE A 170 -5.15 -2.53 -11.47
CA PHE A 170 -4.90 -3.55 -12.49
C PHE A 170 -5.14 -3.03 -13.90
N GLU A 171 -6.14 -2.17 -14.12
CA GLU A 171 -6.31 -1.48 -15.40
C GLU A 171 -5.04 -0.73 -15.83
N LYS A 172 -4.41 0.01 -14.90
CA LYS A 172 -3.16 0.73 -15.21
C LYS A 172 -2.06 -0.22 -15.61
N LEU A 173 -1.96 -1.36 -14.92
CA LEU A 173 -0.98 -2.38 -15.22
C LEU A 173 -1.24 -3.04 -16.58
N THR A 174 -2.49 -3.42 -16.87
CA THR A 174 -2.87 -4.00 -18.16
C THR A 174 -2.56 -3.04 -19.30
N LEU A 175 -2.91 -1.75 -19.14
CA LEU A 175 -2.60 -0.75 -20.14
C LEU A 175 -1.08 -0.58 -20.29
N TRP A 176 -0.34 -0.41 -19.19
CA TRP A 176 1.11 -0.23 -19.26
C TRP A 176 1.81 -1.45 -19.89
N SER A 177 1.46 -2.66 -19.46
CA SER A 177 2.09 -3.89 -19.95
C SER A 177 1.89 -4.06 -21.46
N VAL A 178 0.65 -3.89 -21.94
CA VAL A 178 0.33 -4.09 -23.36
C VAL A 178 0.84 -2.95 -24.23
N LEU A 179 0.75 -1.70 -23.75
CA LEU A 179 1.02 -0.52 -24.58
C LEU A 179 2.45 0.01 -24.49
N ILE A 180 3.12 -0.21 -23.36
CA ILE A 180 4.47 0.31 -23.09
C ILE A 180 5.47 -0.83 -23.03
N ALA A 181 5.22 -1.86 -22.21
CA ALA A 181 6.16 -2.97 -22.07
C ALA A 181 6.11 -3.97 -23.24
N GLY A 182 5.05 -3.94 -24.06
CA GLY A 182 4.84 -4.90 -25.14
C GLY A 182 4.68 -6.34 -24.66
N LYS A 183 4.27 -6.54 -23.40
CA LYS A 183 4.13 -7.85 -22.76
C LYS A 183 2.69 -8.10 -22.35
N SER A 184 2.28 -9.37 -22.34
CA SER A 184 1.05 -9.76 -21.65
C SER A 184 1.22 -9.51 -20.15
N PRO A 185 0.20 -8.97 -19.45
CA PRO A 185 0.26 -8.87 -18.00
C PRO A 185 0.41 -10.25 -17.30
N ALA A 186 0.09 -11.35 -17.97
CA ALA A 186 0.33 -12.70 -17.43
C ALA A 186 1.82 -13.08 -17.40
N ASP A 187 2.63 -12.47 -18.27
CA ASP A 187 4.03 -12.84 -18.52
C ASP A 187 5.03 -11.85 -17.90
N LEU A 188 4.55 -10.98 -17.00
CA LEU A 188 5.41 -10.00 -16.32
C LEU A 188 6.32 -10.69 -15.30
N ASP A 189 7.57 -10.25 -15.26
CA ASP A 189 8.56 -10.67 -14.29
C ASP A 189 8.80 -9.61 -13.19
N ALA A 190 9.75 -9.88 -12.29
CA ALA A 190 10.09 -8.96 -11.21
C ALA A 190 10.72 -7.64 -11.70
N SER A 191 11.48 -7.67 -12.81
CA SER A 191 12.05 -6.47 -13.41
C SER A 191 10.94 -5.60 -14.01
N ASP A 192 9.95 -6.21 -14.66
CA ASP A 192 8.79 -5.50 -15.19
C ASP A 192 7.98 -4.83 -14.08
N ALA A 193 7.85 -5.48 -12.91
CA ALA A 193 7.19 -4.89 -11.75
C ALA A 193 7.91 -3.61 -11.26
N GLU A 194 9.26 -3.60 -11.28
CA GLU A 194 10.07 -2.43 -10.94
C GLU A 194 9.92 -1.31 -11.98
N SER A 195 9.97 -1.65 -13.28
CA SER A 195 9.72 -0.70 -14.36
C SER A 195 8.31 -0.10 -14.30
N PHE A 196 7.29 -0.91 -13.97
CA PHE A 196 5.94 -0.41 -13.75
C PHE A 196 5.84 0.52 -12.54
N TYR A 197 6.57 0.21 -11.46
CA TYR A 197 6.63 1.09 -10.29
C TYR A 197 7.24 2.45 -10.64
N GLN A 198 8.36 2.47 -11.37
CA GLN A 198 8.96 3.70 -11.90
C GLN A 198 7.99 4.49 -12.78
N TYR A 199 7.26 3.81 -13.66
CA TYR A 199 6.20 4.44 -14.46
C TYR A 199 5.09 5.04 -13.61
N CYS A 200 4.72 4.39 -12.50
CA CYS A 200 3.75 4.92 -11.55
C CYS A 200 4.27 6.12 -10.75
N LEU A 201 5.58 6.23 -10.55
CA LEU A 201 6.21 7.36 -9.87
C LEU A 201 6.19 8.62 -10.75
N SER A 202 6.50 8.46 -12.03
CA SER A 202 6.55 9.55 -13.01
C SER A 202 5.82 9.17 -14.31
N PRO A 203 4.48 9.12 -14.32
CA PRO A 203 3.74 8.76 -15.53
C PRO A 203 3.88 9.87 -16.57
N PRO A 204 4.04 9.53 -17.87
CA PRO A 204 4.19 10.52 -18.93
C PRO A 204 2.94 11.41 -19.03
N ALA A 205 3.13 12.63 -19.55
CA ALA A 205 2.07 13.63 -19.69
C ALA A 205 0.84 13.13 -20.47
N GLN A 206 1.05 12.15 -21.34
CA GLN A 206 0.01 11.52 -22.14
C GLN A 206 -0.87 10.57 -21.32
N TRP A 207 -0.42 10.12 -20.16
CA TRP A 207 -1.11 9.19 -19.26
C TRP A 207 -1.66 9.86 -18.00
N ALA A 208 -1.44 11.16 -17.87
CA ALA A 208 -1.79 11.91 -16.69
C ALA A 208 -2.55 13.21 -17.03
N ARG A 209 -3.50 13.58 -16.17
CA ARG A 209 -4.23 14.85 -16.26
C ARG A 209 -4.35 15.49 -14.89
N THR A 210 -4.45 16.81 -14.85
CA THR A 210 -4.70 17.60 -13.63
C THR A 210 -6.16 17.56 -13.19
N ARG A 211 -7.07 17.12 -14.07
CA ARG A 211 -8.50 17.01 -13.81
C ARG A 211 -8.97 15.56 -13.96
N ILE A 212 -9.98 15.19 -13.17
CA ILE A 212 -10.66 13.91 -13.32
C ILE A 212 -11.71 14.07 -14.42
N TYR A 213 -11.61 13.24 -15.45
CA TYR A 213 -12.59 13.16 -16.53
C TYR A 213 -13.43 11.89 -16.38
N SER A 214 -14.66 11.93 -16.90
CA SER A 214 -15.46 10.70 -17.08
C SER A 214 -14.69 9.70 -17.93
N ARG A 215 -14.87 8.41 -17.64
CA ARG A 215 -14.25 7.31 -18.39
C ARG A 215 -14.78 7.20 -19.83
N SER A 216 -15.91 7.83 -20.15
CA SER A 216 -16.40 7.96 -21.53
C SER A 216 -15.77 9.13 -22.29
N CYS A 217 -15.00 10.00 -21.64
CA CYS A 217 -14.40 11.18 -22.24
C CYS A 217 -13.07 10.82 -22.91
N SER A 218 -12.81 11.34 -24.11
CA SER A 218 -11.54 11.18 -24.83
C SER A 218 -10.33 11.78 -24.08
N LEU A 219 -10.57 12.72 -23.17
CA LEU A 219 -9.56 13.33 -22.31
C LEU A 219 -9.26 12.50 -21.04
N TRP A 220 -9.97 11.39 -20.81
CA TRP A 220 -9.73 10.52 -19.67
C TRP A 220 -8.30 10.00 -19.67
N ARG A 221 -7.68 10.00 -18.48
CA ARG A 221 -6.36 9.43 -18.27
C ARG A 221 -6.30 8.66 -16.95
N PRO A 222 -5.50 7.58 -16.88
CA PRO A 222 -5.44 6.71 -15.70
C PRO A 222 -4.86 7.40 -14.46
N TYR A 223 -3.95 8.35 -14.65
CA TYR A 223 -3.28 9.06 -13.55
C TYR A 223 -3.83 10.48 -13.37
N LEU A 224 -4.10 10.82 -12.11
CA LEU A 224 -4.37 12.19 -11.69
C LEU A 224 -3.06 12.81 -11.20
N ILE A 225 -2.72 13.98 -11.74
CA ILE A 225 -1.62 14.83 -11.27
C ILE A 225 -2.18 15.63 -10.10
N LEU A 226 -1.77 15.29 -8.88
CA LEU A 226 -2.18 16.01 -7.68
C LEU A 226 -1.31 17.24 -7.50
N ARG A 227 -0.03 17.03 -7.18
CA ARG A 227 1.03 18.03 -7.08
C ARG A 227 2.37 17.32 -7.36
N PRO A 228 3.31 17.94 -8.08
CA PRO A 228 4.62 17.34 -8.31
C PRO A 228 5.36 17.17 -6.97
N GLY A 229 6.12 16.08 -6.87
CA GLY A 229 6.97 15.82 -5.70
C GLY A 229 6.89 14.39 -5.19
N LYS A 230 8.01 13.93 -4.63
CA LYS A 230 8.22 12.60 -4.07
C LYS A 230 7.15 12.21 -3.05
N ASP A 231 6.79 13.14 -2.16
CA ASP A 231 5.84 12.90 -1.06
C ASP A 231 4.44 12.52 -1.52
N ASN A 232 4.05 12.91 -2.75
CA ASN A 232 2.75 12.55 -3.33
C ASN A 232 2.86 11.34 -4.26
N ASN A 233 3.94 11.26 -5.03
CA ASN A 233 4.11 10.24 -6.07
C ASN A 233 4.43 8.87 -5.48
N VAL A 234 5.33 8.82 -4.49
CA VAL A 234 5.78 7.56 -3.87
C VAL A 234 4.62 6.82 -3.19
N PRO A 235 3.82 7.43 -2.30
CA PRO A 235 2.72 6.71 -1.65
C PRO A 235 1.66 6.27 -2.66
N ARG A 236 1.34 7.11 -3.66
CA ARG A 236 0.39 6.76 -4.71
C ARG A 236 0.87 5.56 -5.52
N ALA A 237 2.13 5.55 -5.96
CA ALA A 237 2.72 4.45 -6.70
C ALA A 237 2.78 3.17 -5.86
N GLY A 238 3.18 3.28 -4.58
CA GLY A 238 3.23 2.17 -3.64
C GLY A 238 1.85 1.53 -3.44
N MET A 239 0.79 2.33 -3.29
CA MET A 239 -0.58 1.83 -3.23
C MET A 239 -1.00 1.13 -4.52
N ILE A 240 -0.66 1.66 -5.70
CA ILE A 240 -1.01 1.04 -6.98
C ILE A 240 -0.35 -0.34 -7.08
N VAL A 241 0.94 -0.44 -6.78
CA VAL A 241 1.67 -1.72 -6.78
C VAL A 241 1.12 -2.68 -5.72
N SER A 242 0.76 -2.18 -4.54
CA SER A 242 0.14 -3.01 -3.48
C SER A 242 -1.18 -3.64 -3.94
N TRP A 243 -2.02 -2.86 -4.62
CA TRP A 243 -3.25 -3.38 -5.20
C TRP A 243 -2.99 -4.36 -6.34
N CYS A 244 -2.00 -4.09 -7.21
CA CYS A 244 -1.60 -5.05 -8.24
C CYS A 244 -1.11 -6.36 -7.62
N ASN A 245 -0.23 -6.30 -6.62
CA ASN A 245 0.22 -7.46 -5.86
C ASN A 245 -0.97 -8.28 -5.30
N SER A 246 -1.96 -7.61 -4.71
CA SER A 246 -3.15 -8.29 -4.23
C SER A 246 -3.98 -8.92 -5.36
N CYS A 247 -4.10 -8.28 -6.53
CA CYS A 247 -4.76 -8.89 -7.69
C CYS A 247 -4.03 -10.14 -8.19
N TYR A 248 -2.70 -10.15 -8.23
CA TYR A 248 -1.94 -11.34 -8.63
C TYR A 248 -2.09 -12.47 -7.61
N ILE A 249 -2.14 -12.17 -6.31
CA ILE A 249 -2.45 -13.17 -5.29
C ILE A 249 -3.81 -13.81 -5.57
N ASP A 250 -4.86 -12.99 -5.82
CA ASP A 250 -6.20 -13.49 -6.12
C ASP A 250 -6.20 -14.36 -7.39
N LEU A 251 -5.51 -13.93 -8.45
CA LEU A 251 -5.43 -14.65 -9.74
C LEU A 251 -4.62 -15.96 -9.64
N VAL A 252 -3.56 -15.99 -8.83
CA VAL A 252 -2.79 -17.22 -8.56
C VAL A 252 -3.64 -18.20 -7.75
N GLN A 253 -4.36 -17.72 -6.73
CA GLN A 253 -5.28 -18.55 -5.94
C GLN A 253 -6.42 -19.12 -6.79
N ALA A 254 -6.89 -18.36 -7.78
CA ALA A 254 -7.90 -18.82 -8.74
C ALA A 254 -7.33 -19.78 -9.82
N GLY A 255 -6.02 -20.06 -9.83
CA GLY A 255 -5.37 -20.91 -10.83
C GLY A 255 -5.22 -20.28 -12.22
N VAL A 256 -5.47 -18.96 -12.34
CA VAL A 256 -5.34 -18.23 -13.60
C VAL A 256 -3.87 -17.93 -13.92
N LEU A 257 -3.07 -17.64 -12.89
CA LEU A 257 -1.64 -17.33 -13.01
C LEU A 257 -0.79 -18.31 -12.19
N ARG A 258 0.47 -18.49 -12.61
CA ARG A 258 1.43 -19.37 -11.92
C ARG A 258 2.24 -18.67 -10.84
N SER A 259 2.49 -17.37 -11.00
CA SER A 259 3.39 -16.60 -10.14
C SER A 259 2.95 -15.15 -9.99
N ASN A 260 3.47 -14.49 -8.96
CA ASN A 260 3.23 -13.08 -8.67
C ASN A 260 4.53 -12.27 -8.78
N PRO A 261 4.71 -11.42 -9.81
CA PRO A 261 5.93 -10.64 -10.01
C PRO A 261 6.09 -9.52 -8.96
N PHE A 262 5.00 -9.08 -8.33
CA PHE A 262 5.03 -7.97 -7.37
C PHE A 262 5.39 -8.39 -5.94
N GLY A 263 5.43 -9.68 -5.63
CA GLY A 263 5.56 -10.17 -4.26
C GLY A 263 6.80 -9.62 -3.54
N ARG A 264 7.95 -9.62 -4.22
CA ARG A 264 9.21 -9.11 -3.66
C ARG A 264 9.20 -7.59 -3.55
N LEU A 265 8.85 -6.90 -4.64
CA LEU A 265 8.82 -5.44 -4.71
C LEU A 265 7.87 -4.83 -3.66
N ASN A 266 6.69 -5.41 -3.50
CA ASN A 266 5.68 -4.93 -2.54
C ASN A 266 6.18 -4.94 -1.09
N ASN A 267 7.08 -5.86 -0.72
CA ASN A 267 7.66 -5.91 0.62
C ASN A 267 8.71 -4.82 0.87
N TYR A 268 9.26 -4.22 -0.17
CA TYR A 268 10.29 -3.18 -0.05
C TYR A 268 9.70 -1.78 -0.04
N ILE A 269 8.59 -1.56 -0.76
CA ILE A 269 8.01 -0.23 -0.99
C ILE A 269 6.82 0.12 -0.07
N ASN A 270 6.32 -0.84 0.73
CA ASN A 270 5.23 -0.68 1.70
C ASN A 270 5.64 -1.18 3.09
#